data_AF-A0AAJ1QKJ5-F1
#
_entry.id   AF-A0AAJ1QKJ5-F1
#
_cell.length_a   1.000
_cell.length_b   1.000
_cell.length_c   1.000
_cell.angle_alpha   90.00
_cell.angle_beta   90.00
_cell.angle_gamma   90.00
#
_symmetry.space_group_name_H-M   'P 1'
#
loop_
_entity.id
_entity.type
_entity.pdbx_description
1 polymer ?
#
loop_
_entity_poly.entity_id
_entity_poly.type
_entity_poly.pdbx_seq_one_letter_code
_entity_poly.pdbx_strand_id
1 'polypeptide(L)'
;MLYISDIEKIINNTLNEHNLDIIYEFDNNLSAPMSYNVSTNTIKFNYLQVNGYKGKIRIKETEEDFVKIILYRMIGYYLDFKKNKHDLRILMYGHEEEKEKLKSEIETNAWDYGRTLIPEQLLESYDKVRELDKMLIN
;
A
#
# COMPACT_ATOMS: atom_id res chain seq x y z
N MET A 1 14.08 12.70 -7.72
CA MET A 1 14.54 11.41 -7.16
C MET A 1 14.11 11.43 -5.72
N LEU A 2 13.30 10.47 -5.28
CA LEU A 2 12.74 10.52 -3.93
C LEU A 2 13.81 10.14 -2.90
N TYR A 3 13.99 10.99 -1.89
CA TYR A 3 14.79 10.67 -0.71
C TYR A 3 13.92 10.04 0.37
N ILE A 4 14.57 9.38 1.34
CA ILE A 4 13.89 8.78 2.50
C ILE A 4 13.02 9.82 3.22
N SER A 5 13.58 11.02 3.48
CA SER A 5 12.87 12.11 4.17
C SER A 5 11.64 12.63 3.43
N ASP A 6 11.65 12.60 2.09
CA ASP A 6 10.48 13.00 1.29
C ASP A 6 9.35 11.99 1.49
N ILE A 7 9.68 10.70 1.42
CA ILE A 7 8.70 9.61 1.60
C ILE A 7 8.13 9.64 3.02
N GLU A 8 8.97 9.79 4.05
CA GLU A 8 8.51 9.92 5.45
C GLU A 8 7.55 11.09 5.64
N LYS A 9 7.88 12.26 5.06
CA LYS A 9 7.02 13.44 5.14
C LYS A 9 5.66 13.20 4.48
N ILE A 10 5.64 12.57 3.30
CA ILE A 10 4.40 12.26 2.57
C ILE A 10 3.56 11.27 3.38
N ILE A 11 4.17 10.22 3.94
CA ILE A 11 3.48 9.23 4.77
C ILE A 11 2.88 9.92 6.00
N ASN A 12 3.68 10.66 6.77
CA ASN A 12 3.22 11.35 7.96
C ASN A 12 2.07 12.31 7.66
N ASN A 13 2.18 13.14 6.62
CA ASN A 13 1.13 14.08 6.26
C ASN A 13 -0.17 13.37 5.89
N THR A 14 -0.09 12.34 5.04
CA THR A 14 -1.27 11.59 4.59
C THR A 14 -1.96 10.87 5.75
N LEU A 15 -1.20 10.26 6.67
CA LEU A 15 -1.77 9.59 7.84
C LEU A 15 -2.45 10.60 8.78
N ASN A 16 -1.83 11.77 9.01
CA ASN A 16 -2.42 12.84 9.82
C ASN A 16 -3.69 13.42 9.18
N GLU A 17 -3.72 13.61 7.86
CA GLU A 17 -4.91 14.09 7.13
C GLU A 17 -6.13 13.19 7.36
N HIS A 18 -5.92 11.87 7.46
CA HIS A 18 -6.98 10.88 7.69
C HIS A 18 -7.14 10.48 9.18
N ASN A 19 -6.41 11.12 10.10
CA ASN A 19 -6.37 10.78 11.53
C ASN A 19 -6.08 9.28 11.78
N LEU A 20 -5.15 8.71 11.02
CA LEU A 20 -4.77 7.31 11.11
C LEU A 20 -3.55 7.14 12.01
N ASP A 21 -3.76 6.48 13.15
CA ASP A 21 -2.69 6.08 14.06
C ASP A 21 -2.00 4.82 13.52
N ILE A 22 -1.11 4.98 12.54
CA ILE A 22 -0.31 3.92 11.91
C ILE A 22 1.16 4.32 12.05
N ILE A 23 1.99 3.39 12.54
CA ILE A 23 3.44 3.61 12.64
C ILE A 23 4.05 3.50 11.24
N TYR A 24 5.09 4.27 10.94
CA TYR A 24 5.85 4.07 9.70
C TYR A 24 7.34 3.96 9.96
N GLU A 25 8.00 3.10 9.18
CA GLU A 25 9.41 2.79 9.35
C GLU A 25 10.09 2.58 8.00
N PHE A 26 11.33 3.03 7.90
CA PHE A 26 12.19 2.72 6.76
C PHE A 26 12.82 1.33 6.91
N ASP A 27 12.79 0.51 5.85
CA ASP A 27 13.35 -0.84 5.83
C ASP A 27 14.08 -1.13 4.51
N ASN A 28 15.42 -1.14 4.55
CA ASN A 28 16.25 -1.44 3.38
C ASN A 28 16.16 -2.88 2.88
N ASN A 29 15.67 -3.81 3.70
CA ASN A 29 15.54 -5.22 3.35
C ASN A 29 14.19 -5.56 2.75
N LEU A 30 13.24 -4.61 2.75
CA LEU A 30 11.93 -4.80 2.13
C LEU A 30 12.09 -4.93 0.61
N SER A 31 11.61 -6.03 0.05
CA SER A 31 11.66 -6.32 -1.38
C SER A 31 10.61 -5.57 -2.20
N ALA A 32 9.57 -5.05 -1.54
CA ALA A 32 8.51 -4.24 -2.11
C ALA A 32 8.76 -2.73 -1.87
N PRO A 33 8.14 -1.83 -2.65
CA PRO A 33 8.22 -0.39 -2.39
C PRO A 33 7.67 -0.01 -1.01
N MET A 34 6.52 -0.58 -0.64
CA MET A 34 5.91 -0.45 0.69
C MET A 34 5.21 -1.75 1.08
N SER A 35 5.03 -1.96 2.38
CA SER A 35 4.20 -3.02 2.94
C SER A 35 3.47 -2.53 4.19
N TYR A 36 2.36 -3.16 4.51
CA TYR A 36 1.65 -2.95 5.77
C TYR A 36 1.71 -4.22 6.61
N ASN A 37 2.15 -4.08 7.86
CA ASN A 37 2.13 -5.14 8.86
C ASN A 37 0.98 -4.90 9.84
N VAL A 38 -0.05 -5.74 9.73
CA VAL A 38 -1.23 -5.71 10.57
C VAL A 38 -0.97 -5.98 12.05
N SER A 39 -0.02 -6.85 12.38
CA SER A 39 0.27 -7.23 13.78
C SER A 39 0.93 -6.10 14.55
N THR A 40 1.77 -5.31 13.89
CA THR A 40 2.47 -4.16 14.49
C THR A 40 1.84 -2.82 14.13
N ASN A 41 0.80 -2.83 13.27
CA ASN A 41 0.17 -1.64 12.71
C ASN A 41 1.20 -0.68 12.10
N THR A 42 2.08 -1.22 11.26
CA THR A 42 3.25 -0.51 10.72
C THR A 42 3.26 -0.52 9.20
N ILE A 43 3.44 0.63 8.58
CA ILE A 43 3.81 0.76 7.16
C ILE A 43 5.33 0.78 7.06
N LYS A 44 5.90 -0.17 6.34
CA LYS A 44 7.33 -0.17 6.00
C LYS A 44 7.54 0.29 4.57
N PHE A 45 8.64 0.98 4.30
CA PHE A 45 8.99 1.39 2.94
C PHE A 45 10.49 1.23 2.65
N ASN A 46 10.81 1.00 1.38
CA ASN A 46 12.19 0.95 0.88
C ASN A 46 12.38 1.97 -0.24
N TYR A 47 13.22 2.98 -0.03
CA TYR A 47 13.41 4.08 -0.98
C TYR A 47 13.95 3.62 -2.35
N LEU A 48 14.80 2.59 -2.39
CA LEU A 48 15.30 2.03 -3.65
C LEU A 48 14.18 1.35 -4.41
N GLN A 49 13.34 0.59 -3.71
CA GLN A 49 12.20 -0.08 -4.32
C GLN A 49 11.12 0.91 -4.75
N VAL A 50 10.85 1.97 -3.99
CA VAL A 50 9.93 3.05 -4.39
C VAL A 50 10.40 3.71 -5.68
N ASN A 51 11.68 4.12 -5.75
CA ASN A 51 12.22 4.73 -6.96
C ASN A 51 12.28 3.74 -8.14
N GLY A 52 12.59 2.46 -7.89
CA GLY A 52 12.60 1.41 -8.90
C GLY A 52 11.20 1.11 -9.46
N TYR A 53 10.20 1.02 -8.58
CA TYR A 53 8.80 0.82 -8.94
C TYR A 53 8.27 1.97 -9.79
N LYS A 54 8.64 3.23 -9.46
CA LYS A 54 8.34 4.41 -10.28
C LYS A 54 8.84 4.27 -11.71
N GLY A 55 10.06 3.80 -11.88
CA GLY A 55 10.67 3.57 -13.20
C GLY A 55 9.98 2.48 -14.03
N LYS A 56 9.32 1.50 -13.38
CA LYS A 56 8.57 0.42 -14.03
C LYS A 56 7.16 0.85 -14.45
N ILE A 57 6.41 1.49 -13.55
CA ILE A 57 5.00 1.85 -13.74
C ILE A 57 4.82 3.05 -14.69
N ARG A 58 5.75 4.02 -14.68
CA ARG A 58 5.81 5.16 -15.61
C ARG A 58 4.49 5.94 -15.78
N ILE A 59 3.86 6.32 -14.66
CA ILE A 59 2.72 7.26 -14.67
C ILE A 59 3.20 8.72 -14.71
N LYS A 60 2.38 9.61 -15.27
CA LYS A 60 2.68 11.05 -15.40
C LYS A 60 2.21 11.82 -14.16
N GLU A 61 2.66 11.39 -12.99
CA GLU A 61 2.36 12.02 -11.70
C GLU A 61 3.60 12.65 -11.08
N THR A 62 3.41 13.56 -10.14
CA THR A 62 4.51 14.09 -9.33
C THR A 62 5.12 12.98 -8.47
N GLU A 63 6.32 13.22 -7.95
CA GLU A 63 6.94 12.25 -7.03
C GLU A 63 6.11 12.07 -5.75
N GLU A 64 5.46 13.13 -5.27
CA GLU A 64 4.56 13.09 -4.12
C GLU A 64 3.32 12.25 -4.40
N ASP A 65 2.63 12.53 -5.51
CA ASP A 65 1.38 11.85 -5.86
C ASP A 65 1.62 10.36 -6.17
N PHE A 66 2.78 10.04 -6.75
CA PHE A 66 3.21 8.65 -6.92
C PHE A 66 3.34 7.91 -5.59
N VAL A 67 3.97 8.54 -4.58
CA VAL A 67 4.09 7.94 -3.24
C VAL A 67 2.72 7.82 -2.58
N LYS A 68 1.85 8.83 -2.70
CA LYS A 68 0.47 8.78 -2.21
C LYS A 68 -0.29 7.60 -2.79
N ILE A 69 -0.21 7.36 -4.09
CA ILE A 69 -0.88 6.23 -4.74
C ILE A 69 -0.49 4.89 -4.09
N ILE A 70 0.80 4.64 -3.86
CA ILE A 70 1.26 3.41 -3.20
C ILE A 70 0.76 3.36 -1.75
N LEU A 71 0.86 4.49 -1.05
CA LEU A 71 0.46 4.61 0.35
C LEU A 71 -1.03 4.38 0.56
N TYR A 72 -1.90 4.85 -0.33
CA TYR A 72 -3.34 4.65 -0.21
C TYR A 72 -3.72 3.16 -0.33
N ARG A 73 -2.98 2.34 -1.10
CA ARG A 73 -3.13 0.87 -1.03
C ARG A 73 -2.73 0.32 0.35
N MET A 74 -1.66 0.83 0.96
CA MET A 74 -1.25 0.41 2.31
C MET A 74 -2.32 0.74 3.36
N ILE A 75 -2.89 1.94 3.29
CA ILE A 75 -4.04 2.35 4.11
C ILE A 75 -5.26 1.45 3.83
N GLY A 76 -5.45 1.04 2.59
CA GLY A 76 -6.47 0.07 2.20
C GLY A 76 -6.37 -1.25 2.95
N TYR A 77 -5.18 -1.86 3.06
CA TYR A 77 -5.00 -3.06 3.89
C TYR A 77 -5.34 -2.79 5.36
N TYR A 78 -4.92 -1.66 5.90
CA TYR A 78 -5.27 -1.28 7.27
C TYR A 78 -6.79 -1.26 7.49
N LEU A 79 -7.52 -0.63 6.56
CA LEU A 79 -8.98 -0.55 6.63
C LEU A 79 -9.65 -1.92 6.49
N ASP A 80 -9.13 -2.76 5.60
CA ASP A 80 -9.60 -4.13 5.40
C ASP A 80 -9.48 -4.94 6.69
N PHE A 81 -8.28 -5.02 7.28
CA PHE A 81 -8.06 -5.75 8.53
C PHE A 81 -8.84 -5.19 9.72
N LYS A 82 -9.15 -3.88 9.73
CA LYS A 82 -10.02 -3.31 10.77
C LYS A 82 -11.47 -3.79 10.64
N LYS A 83 -11.98 -3.97 9.42
CA LYS A 83 -13.33 -4.47 9.14
C LYS A 83 -13.40 -6.00 9.26
N ASN A 84 -12.40 -6.70 8.76
CA ASN A 84 -12.37 -8.15 8.59
C ASN A 84 -11.38 -8.82 9.56
N LYS A 85 -11.63 -8.67 10.87
CA LYS A 85 -10.73 -9.18 11.93
C LYS A 85 -10.49 -10.70 11.88
N HIS A 86 -11.40 -11.45 11.26
CA HIS A 86 -11.30 -12.91 11.14
C HIS A 86 -10.23 -13.34 10.13
N ASP A 87 -9.80 -12.46 9.23
CA ASP A 87 -8.82 -12.75 8.18
C ASP A 87 -7.48 -13.18 8.77
N LEU A 88 -7.05 -12.54 9.87
CA LEU A 88 -5.83 -12.91 10.59
C LEU A 88 -5.85 -14.37 11.03
N ARG A 89 -7.02 -14.87 11.46
CA ARG A 89 -7.16 -16.25 11.90
C ARG A 89 -6.97 -17.22 10.74
N ILE A 90 -7.54 -16.91 9.58
CA ILE A 90 -7.42 -17.74 8.38
C ILE A 90 -5.99 -17.70 7.85
N LEU A 91 -5.36 -16.52 7.81
CA LEU A 91 -3.95 -16.38 7.41
C LEU A 91 -2.99 -17.20 8.30
N MET A 92 -3.28 -17.29 9.60
CA MET A 92 -2.46 -18.07 10.53
C MET A 92 -2.75 -19.58 10.48
N TYR A 93 -4.03 -19.98 10.44
CA TYR A 93 -4.45 -21.35 10.75
C TYR A 93 -5.22 -22.06 9.62
N GLY A 94 -5.62 -21.33 8.57
CA GLY A 94 -6.37 -21.90 7.44
C GLY A 94 -5.56 -22.86 6.59
N HIS A 95 -6.24 -23.56 5.70
CA HIS A 95 -5.58 -24.37 4.67
C HIS A 95 -4.95 -23.50 3.58
N GLU A 96 -3.97 -24.01 2.83
CA GLU A 96 -3.27 -23.21 1.80
C GLU A 96 -4.22 -22.61 0.76
N GLU A 97 -5.20 -23.39 0.27
CA GLU A 97 -6.20 -22.89 -0.69
C GLU A 97 -7.05 -21.75 -0.10
N GLU A 98 -7.43 -21.85 1.17
CA GLU A 98 -8.16 -20.79 1.87
C GLU A 98 -7.30 -19.54 2.03
N LYS A 99 -6.01 -19.70 2.36
CA LYS A 99 -5.07 -18.59 2.48
C LYS A 99 -4.82 -17.90 1.14
N GLU A 100 -4.68 -18.66 0.05
CA GLU A 100 -4.49 -18.10 -1.29
C GLU A 100 -5.72 -17.29 -1.72
N LYS A 101 -6.91 -17.87 -1.57
CA LYS A 101 -8.17 -17.18 -1.86
C LYS A 101 -8.31 -15.90 -1.04
N LEU A 102 -8.04 -15.98 0.27
CA LEU A 102 -8.11 -14.84 1.16
C LEU A 102 -7.08 -13.77 0.80
N LYS A 103 -5.85 -14.13 0.45
CA LYS A 103 -4.84 -13.17 -0.02
C LYS A 103 -5.35 -12.39 -1.24
N SER A 104 -5.93 -13.07 -2.23
CA SER A 104 -6.50 -12.39 -3.40
C SER A 104 -7.66 -11.45 -3.05
N GLU A 105 -8.49 -11.82 -2.07
CA GLU A 105 -9.57 -10.99 -1.55
C GLU A 105 -9.02 -9.74 -0.83
N ILE A 106 -8.08 -9.92 0.09
CA ILE A 106 -7.39 -8.84 0.81
C ILE A 106 -6.71 -7.89 -0.17
N GLU A 107 -6.03 -8.41 -1.20
CA GLU A 107 -5.42 -7.59 -2.26
C GLU A 107 -6.46 -6.72 -2.97
N THR A 108 -7.62 -7.29 -3.32
CA THR A 108 -8.71 -6.58 -3.98
C THR A 108 -9.28 -5.50 -3.06
N ASN A 109 -9.57 -5.86 -1.81
CA ASN A 109 -10.12 -4.96 -0.80
C ASN A 109 -9.15 -3.81 -0.46
N ALA A 110 -7.85 -4.05 -0.43
CA ALA A 110 -6.86 -3.01 -0.17
C ALA A 110 -6.90 -1.93 -1.25
N TRP A 111 -6.99 -2.31 -2.53
CA TRP A 111 -7.19 -1.34 -3.60
C TRP A 111 -8.54 -0.63 -3.50
N ASP A 112 -9.62 -1.36 -3.24
CA ASP A 112 -10.97 -0.77 -3.20
C ASP A 112 -11.13 0.19 -2.02
N TYR A 113 -10.65 -0.15 -0.82
CA TYR A 113 -10.68 0.75 0.32
C TYR A 113 -9.71 1.91 0.19
N GLY A 114 -8.51 1.70 -0.34
CA GLY A 114 -7.58 2.80 -0.63
C GLY A 114 -8.17 3.82 -1.60
N ARG A 115 -8.89 3.34 -2.63
CA ARG A 115 -9.61 4.17 -3.59
C ARG A 115 -10.68 5.06 -2.95
N THR A 116 -11.26 4.67 -1.82
CA THR A 116 -12.27 5.49 -1.12
C THR A 116 -11.68 6.72 -0.43
N LEU A 117 -10.37 6.74 -0.18
CA LEU A 117 -9.70 7.82 0.55
C LEU A 117 -8.78 8.67 -0.33
N ILE A 118 -8.32 8.15 -1.46
CA ILE A 118 -7.42 8.90 -2.32
C ILE A 118 -8.11 10.15 -2.91
N PRO A 119 -7.43 11.30 -3.02
CA PRO A 119 -8.00 12.49 -3.61
C PRO A 119 -8.53 12.26 -5.02
N GLU A 120 -9.66 12.91 -5.35
CA GLU A 120 -10.37 12.71 -6.61
C GLU A 120 -9.47 12.90 -7.84
N GLN A 121 -8.58 13.88 -7.81
CA GLN A 121 -7.66 14.17 -8.90
C GLN A 121 -6.66 13.05 -9.20
N LEU A 122 -6.44 12.11 -8.27
CA LEU A 122 -5.52 10.98 -8.44
C LEU A 122 -6.23 9.65 -8.74
N LEU A 123 -7.56 9.60 -8.79
CA LEU A 123 -8.31 8.36 -8.98
C LEU A 123 -7.93 7.62 -10.26
N GLU A 124 -7.79 8.34 -11.38
CA GLU A 124 -7.41 7.74 -12.67
C GLU A 124 -6.02 7.10 -12.59
N SER A 125 -5.05 7.82 -12.01
CA SER A 125 -3.69 7.31 -11.84
C SER A 125 -3.64 6.15 -10.86
N TYR A 126 -4.43 6.18 -9.79
CA TYR A 126 -4.56 5.08 -8.83
C TYR A 126 -5.08 3.79 -9.48
N ASP A 127 -6.19 3.90 -10.21
CA ASP A 127 -6.79 2.78 -10.93
C ASP A 127 -5.82 2.24 -12.00
N LYS A 128 -5.07 3.12 -12.66
CA LYS A 128 -4.03 2.73 -13.62
C LYS A 128 -2.86 2.00 -12.96
N VAL A 129 -2.38 2.45 -11.80
CA VAL A 129 -1.32 1.75 -11.07
C VAL A 129 -1.79 0.37 -10.62
N ARG A 130 -3.03 0.22 -10.15
CA ARG A 130 -3.61 -1.08 -9.82
C ARG A 130 -3.52 -2.07 -10.98
N GLU A 131 -3.88 -1.64 -12.18
CA GLU A 131 -3.84 -2.50 -13.37
C GLU A 131 -2.39 -2.85 -13.78
N LEU A 132 -1.47 -1.89 -13.72
CA LEU A 132 -0.07 -2.14 -14.02
C LEU A 132 0.60 -3.03 -12.96
N ASP A 133 0.23 -2.91 -11.69
CA ASP A 133 0.75 -3.74 -10.60
C ASP A 133 0.40 -5.21 -10.79
N LYS A 134 -0.84 -5.51 -11.20
CA LYS A 134 -1.26 -6.88 -11.55
C LYS A 134 -0.40 -7.48 -12.67
N MET A 135 0.04 -6.67 -13.63
CA MET A 135 0.90 -7.13 -14.72
C MET A 135 2.35 -7.41 -14.28
N LEU A 136 2.81 -6.84 -13.16
CA LEU A 136 4.15 -7.07 -12.61
C LEU A 136 4.25 -8.33 -11.74
N ILE A 137 3.10 -8.86 -11.32
CA ILE A 137 2.99 -10.08 -10.48
C ILE A 137 2.81 -11.34 -11.36
N ASN A 138 2.60 -11.17 -12.68
CA ASN A 138 2.47 -12.24 -13.68
C ASN A 138 3.79 -12.61 -14.36
#